data_AF-A0A2N5ZUT8-F1
#
_entry.id   AF-A0A2N5ZUT8-F1
#
_cell.length_a   1.000
_cell.length_b   1.000
_cell.length_c   1.000
_cell.angle_alpha   90.00
_cell.angle_beta   90.00
_cell.angle_gamma   90.00
#
_symmetry.space_group_name_H-M   'P 1'
#
loop_
_entity.id
_entity.type
_entity.pdbx_description
1 polymer ?
#
loop_
_entity_poly.entity_id
_entity_poly.type
_entity_poly.pdbx_seq_one_letter_code
_entity_poly.pdbx_strand_id
1 'polypeptide(L)'
;MNQANLQNNKTLRIMQHLAFWMLAFFVLIELFAYDEEYATVDYIYTGIFMLTLMIPSYLNLYFFVPRFLSKKKGVIYAVFMIVLIFASAIFNYYLFSDFIDYIVPGYYFISYYSLFEIIIFFVSFLFVTTLLKLSKEYFTLLESKRKLAQIEKEKTEAEMKMLKSHLDPHFL
;
A
#
# COMPACT_ATOMS: atom_id res chain seq x y z
N MET A 1 -15.06 -2.01 -22.65
CA MET A 1 -13.99 -2.59 -21.80
C MET A 1 -14.36 -4.06 -21.55
N ASN A 2 -13.63 -5.03 -22.11
CA ASN A 2 -14.02 -6.45 -22.08
C ASN A 2 -13.87 -7.08 -20.68
N GLN A 3 -14.76 -8.01 -20.31
CA GLN A 3 -14.74 -8.72 -19.02
C GLN A 3 -13.41 -9.44 -18.76
N ALA A 4 -12.76 -9.96 -19.81
CA ALA A 4 -11.42 -10.57 -19.73
C ALA A 4 -10.33 -9.59 -19.25
N ASN A 5 -10.40 -8.31 -19.66
CA ASN A 5 -9.43 -7.28 -19.24
C ASN A 5 -9.62 -6.88 -17.76
N LEU A 6 -10.87 -6.91 -17.28
CA LEU A 6 -11.17 -6.67 -15.87
C LEU A 6 -10.69 -7.81 -14.98
N GLN A 7 -10.83 -9.06 -15.43
CA GLN A 7 -10.38 -10.25 -14.70
C GLN A 7 -8.85 -10.33 -14.64
N ASN A 8 -8.14 -10.09 -15.75
CA ASN A 8 -6.67 -10.05 -15.77
C ASN A 8 -6.09 -8.99 -14.83
N ASN A 9 -6.74 -7.82 -14.73
CA ASN A 9 -6.27 -6.75 -13.85
C ASN A 9 -6.48 -7.09 -12.35
N LYS A 10 -7.56 -7.81 -12.02
CA LYS A 10 -7.79 -8.32 -10.66
C LYS A 10 -6.73 -9.37 -10.28
N THR A 11 -6.48 -10.35 -11.15
CA THR A 11 -5.48 -11.40 -10.90
C THR A 11 -4.10 -10.79 -10.70
N LEU A 12 -3.68 -9.88 -11.58
CA LEU A 12 -2.39 -9.18 -11.46
C LEU A 12 -2.27 -8.42 -10.14
N ARG A 13 -3.33 -7.74 -9.69
CA ARG A 13 -3.35 -7.03 -8.41
C ARG A 13 -3.19 -7.99 -7.23
N ILE A 14 -3.87 -9.13 -7.24
CA ILE A 14 -3.73 -10.15 -6.20
C ILE A 14 -2.30 -10.70 -6.18
N MET A 15 -1.74 -11.03 -7.35
CA MET A 15 -0.36 -11.49 -7.46
C MET A 15 0.64 -10.47 -6.92
N GLN A 16 0.47 -9.17 -7.22
CA GLN A 16 1.30 -8.10 -6.66
C GLN A 16 1.20 -8.02 -5.14
N HIS A 17 0.00 -8.15 -4.57
CA HIS A 17 -0.19 -8.14 -3.12
C HIS A 17 0.45 -9.36 -2.45
N LEU A 18 0.27 -10.55 -3.02
CA LEU A 18 0.90 -11.78 -2.52
C LEU A 18 2.42 -11.68 -2.61
N ALA A 19 2.96 -11.23 -3.75
CA ALA A 19 4.39 -11.04 -3.94
C ALA A 19 4.97 -10.04 -2.95
N PHE A 20 4.27 -8.93 -2.69
CA PHE A 20 4.68 -7.95 -1.69
C PHE A 20 4.75 -8.55 -0.28
N TRP A 21 3.72 -9.27 0.16
CA TRP A 21 3.69 -9.86 1.50
C TRP A 21 4.66 -11.04 1.64
N MET A 22 4.88 -11.82 0.58
CA MET A 22 5.91 -12.86 0.57
C MET A 22 7.31 -12.26 0.69
N LEU A 23 7.59 -11.18 -0.05
CA LEU A 23 8.87 -10.46 0.06
C LEU A 23 9.04 -9.83 1.44
N ALA A 24 7.99 -9.23 1.98
CA ALA A 24 8.00 -8.67 3.33
C ALA A 24 8.28 -9.75 4.38
N PHE A 25 7.65 -10.92 4.27
CA PHE A 25 7.91 -12.05 5.16
C PHE A 25 9.37 -12.50 5.07
N PHE A 26 9.90 -12.65 3.85
CA PHE A 26 11.29 -13.04 3.63
C PHE A 26 12.29 -12.03 4.24
N VAL A 27 12.04 -10.74 4.09
CA VAL A 27 12.88 -9.70 4.70
C VAL A 27 12.77 -9.72 6.22
N LEU A 28 11.58 -9.92 6.77
CA LEU A 28 11.38 -9.92 8.22
C LEU A 28 12.00 -11.15 8.89
N ILE A 29 11.86 -12.34 8.32
CA ILE A 29 12.48 -13.54 8.90
C ILE A 29 14.01 -13.42 8.91
N GLU A 30 14.61 -12.85 7.87
CA GLU A 30 16.06 -12.59 7.83
C GLU A 30 16.50 -11.56 8.88
N LEU A 31 15.65 -10.60 9.22
CA LEU A 31 15.95 -9.60 10.26
C LEU A 31 15.77 -10.16 11.67
N PHE A 32 14.86 -11.12 11.83
CA PHE A 32 14.48 -11.67 13.14
C PHE A 32 15.26 -12.92 13.51
N ALA A 33 15.70 -13.71 12.52
CA ALA A 33 16.50 -14.90 12.74
C ALA A 33 17.84 -14.52 13.38
N TYR A 34 18.16 -15.18 14.50
CA TYR A 34 19.41 -14.98 15.22
C TYR A 34 20.49 -15.98 14.78
N ASP A 35 20.08 -17.21 14.48
CA ASP A 35 20.96 -18.32 14.06
C ASP A 35 20.97 -18.49 12.54
N GLU A 36 21.98 -19.21 12.02
CA GLU A 36 22.10 -19.52 10.58
C GLU A 36 20.96 -20.40 10.06
N GLU A 37 20.33 -21.20 10.93
CA GLU A 37 19.18 -22.03 10.59
C GLU A 37 17.91 -21.48 11.24
N TYR A 38 16.87 -21.27 10.44
CA TYR A 38 15.58 -20.80 10.93
C TYR A 38 14.88 -21.86 11.79
N ALA A 39 14.68 -21.55 13.06
CA ALA A 39 13.89 -22.36 13.96
C ALA A 39 12.38 -22.14 13.71
N THR A 40 11.55 -23.09 14.13
CA THR A 40 10.09 -22.98 14.02
C THR A 40 9.56 -21.71 14.69
N VAL A 41 10.21 -21.28 15.78
CA VAL A 41 9.86 -20.06 16.51
C VAL A 41 10.01 -18.79 15.65
N ASP A 42 11.01 -18.73 14.76
CA ASP A 42 11.27 -17.57 13.90
C ASP A 42 10.15 -17.38 12.89
N TYR A 43 9.66 -18.48 12.30
CA TYR A 43 8.52 -18.44 11.38
C TYR A 43 7.24 -17.98 12.08
N ILE A 44 6.99 -18.48 13.30
CA ILE A 44 5.82 -18.11 14.09
C ILE A 44 5.89 -16.64 14.49
N TYR A 45 7.03 -16.19 15.03
CA TYR A 45 7.28 -14.80 15.42
C TYR A 45 7.09 -13.87 14.22
N THR A 46 7.73 -14.17 13.10
CA THR A 46 7.63 -13.39 11.86
C THR A 46 6.20 -13.33 11.35
N GLY A 47 5.49 -14.46 11.36
CA GLY A 47 4.09 -14.52 10.92
C GLY A 47 3.18 -13.63 11.76
N ILE A 48 3.28 -13.72 13.09
CA ILE A 48 2.47 -12.91 14.01
C ILE A 48 2.84 -11.43 13.86
N PHE A 49 4.13 -11.10 13.82
CA PHE A 49 4.59 -9.73 13.63
C PHE A 49 4.07 -9.15 12.31
N MET A 50 4.15 -9.91 11.21
CA MET A 50 3.62 -9.51 9.90
C MET A 50 2.12 -9.23 9.97
N LEU A 51 1.32 -10.05 10.67
CA LEU A 51 -0.11 -9.78 10.85
C LEU A 51 -0.38 -8.44 11.54
N THR A 52 0.42 -8.10 12.56
CA THR A 52 0.30 -6.79 13.23
C THR A 52 0.69 -5.61 12.33
N LEU A 53 1.53 -5.82 11.30
CA LEU A 53 1.84 -4.81 10.27
C LEU A 53 0.74 -4.69 9.20
N MET A 54 0.09 -5.81 8.84
CA MET A 54 -0.96 -5.85 7.81
C MET A 54 -2.13 -4.94 8.16
N ILE A 55 -2.61 -5.01 9.41
CA ILE A 55 -3.79 -4.26 9.87
C ILE A 55 -3.63 -2.74 9.69
N PRO A 56 -2.61 -2.08 10.28
CA PRO A 56 -2.41 -0.65 10.10
C PRO A 56 -2.04 -0.27 8.67
N SER A 57 -1.35 -1.15 7.93
CA SER A 57 -1.05 -0.91 6.51
C SER A 57 -2.33 -0.77 5.69
N TYR A 58 -3.29 -1.69 5.86
CA TYR A 58 -4.56 -1.61 5.16
C TYR A 58 -5.42 -0.44 5.62
N LEU A 59 -5.44 -0.16 6.92
CA LEU A 59 -6.15 1.00 7.45
C LEU A 59 -5.61 2.31 6.86
N ASN A 60 -4.28 2.47 6.83
CA ASN A 60 -3.64 3.63 6.25
C ASN A 60 -3.97 3.76 4.74
N LEU A 61 -3.79 2.68 3.98
CA LEU A 61 -3.96 2.70 2.52
C LEU A 61 -5.42 2.87 2.05
N TYR A 62 -6.40 2.29 2.76
CA TYR A 62 -7.80 2.33 2.35
C TYR A 62 -8.63 3.41 3.03
N PHE A 63 -8.19 3.91 4.20
CA PHE A 63 -8.93 4.92 4.95
C PHE A 63 -8.17 6.25 5.03
N PHE A 64 -6.95 6.27 5.57
CA PHE A 64 -6.25 7.54 5.84
C PHE A 64 -5.77 8.26 4.57
N VAL A 65 -5.12 7.53 3.66
CA VAL A 65 -4.64 8.07 2.38
C VAL A 65 -5.78 8.71 1.58
N PRO A 66 -6.87 8.01 1.23
CA PRO A 66 -7.94 8.60 0.42
C PRO A 66 -8.73 9.70 1.16
N ARG A 67 -8.85 9.61 2.49
CA ARG A 67 -9.66 10.57 3.27
C ARG A 67 -8.92 11.88 3.56
N PHE A 68 -7.63 11.81 3.86
CA PHE A 68 -6.87 12.96 4.33
C PHE A 68 -5.82 13.41 3.32
N LEU A 69 -4.97 12.49 2.84
CA LEU A 69 -3.85 12.84 1.98
C LEU A 69 -4.32 13.29 0.59
N SER A 70 -5.23 12.54 -0.04
CA SER A 70 -5.79 12.89 -1.36
C SER A 70 -6.64 14.18 -1.33
N LYS A 71 -7.11 14.62 -0.16
CA LYS A 71 -7.88 15.87 0.02
C LYS A 71 -7.02 17.07 0.42
N LYS A 72 -5.70 16.99 0.22
CA LYS A 72 -4.71 18.01 0.62
C LYS A 72 -4.70 18.32 2.12
N LYS A 73 -5.24 17.43 2.97
CA LYS A 73 -5.23 17.55 4.43
C LYS A 73 -3.99 16.86 5.03
N GLY A 74 -2.80 17.29 4.60
CA GLY A 74 -1.53 16.64 4.95
C GLY A 74 -1.21 16.64 6.44
N VAL A 75 -1.52 17.72 7.16
CA VAL A 75 -1.29 17.81 8.61
C VAL A 75 -2.15 16.81 9.39
N ILE A 76 -3.45 16.73 9.04
CA ILE A 76 -4.37 15.77 9.66
C ILE A 76 -3.91 14.34 9.39
N TYR A 77 -3.48 14.06 8.15
CA TYR A 77 -2.89 12.77 7.79
C TYR A 77 -1.67 12.43 8.66
N ALA A 78 -0.74 13.37 8.83
CA ALA A 78 0.47 13.16 9.64
C ALA A 78 0.12 12.84 11.10
N VAL A 79 -0.83 13.54 11.70
CA VAL A 79 -1.30 13.26 13.07
C VAL A 79 -1.88 11.85 13.18
N PHE A 80 -2.79 11.47 12.28
CA PHE A 80 -3.36 10.12 12.29
C PHE A 80 -2.33 9.02 12.02
N MET A 81 -1.34 9.30 11.16
CA MET A 81 -0.26 8.37 10.87
C MET A 81 0.64 8.15 12.09
N ILE A 82 0.99 9.23 12.81
CA ILE A 82 1.73 9.16 14.07
C ILE A 82 0.95 8.33 15.09
N VAL A 83 -0.33 8.66 15.31
CA VAL A 83 -1.18 7.92 16.26
C VAL A 83 -1.26 6.43 15.89
N LEU A 84 -1.41 6.11 14.61
CA LEU A 84 -1.47 4.72 14.14
C LEU A 84 -0.14 3.98 14.38
N ILE A 85 1.00 4.61 14.09
CA ILE A 85 2.33 4.03 14.33
C ILE A 85 2.49 3.70 15.81
N PHE A 86 2.28 4.67 16.70
CA PHE A 86 2.46 4.46 18.14
C PHE A 86 1.46 3.45 18.70
N ALA A 87 0.19 3.52 18.31
CA ALA A 87 -0.82 2.57 18.76
C ALA A 87 -0.49 1.13 18.32
N SER A 88 -0.07 0.93 17.07
CA SER A 88 0.29 -0.40 16.58
C SER A 88 1.60 -0.92 17.16
N ALA A 89 2.60 -0.05 17.37
CA ALA A 89 3.86 -0.43 18.00
C ALA A 89 3.68 -0.81 19.48
N ILE A 90 2.91 -0.02 20.24
CA ILE A 90 2.59 -0.33 21.64
C ILE A 90 1.80 -1.63 21.73
N PHE A 91 0.80 -1.81 20.86
CA PHE A 91 0.05 -3.06 20.79
C PHE A 91 0.94 -4.26 20.50
N ASN A 92 1.83 -4.14 19.50
CA ASN A 92 2.77 -5.21 19.15
C ASN A 92 3.75 -5.52 20.30
N TYR A 93 4.28 -4.49 20.97
CA TYR A 93 5.15 -4.66 22.13
C TYR A 93 4.47 -5.47 23.24
N TYR A 94 3.27 -5.07 23.66
CA TYR A 94 2.53 -5.82 24.69
C TYR A 94 2.06 -7.19 24.22
N LEU A 95 1.75 -7.34 22.92
CA LEU A 95 1.43 -8.63 22.34
C LEU A 95 2.57 -9.63 22.57
N PHE A 96 3.81 -9.23 22.28
CA PHE A 96 4.98 -10.08 22.42
C PHE A 96 5.54 -10.16 23.85
N SER A 97 5.28 -9.18 24.72
CA SER A 97 5.75 -9.22 26.11
C SER A 97 4.82 -9.98 27.04
N ASP A 98 3.49 -9.82 26.89
CA ASP A 98 2.53 -10.23 27.92
C ASP A 98 1.51 -11.25 27.41
N PHE A 99 1.16 -11.21 26.11
CA PHE A 99 0.05 -12.00 25.57
C PHE A 99 0.47 -13.20 24.73
N ILE A 100 1.71 -13.22 24.23
CA ILE A 100 2.14 -14.21 23.25
C ILE A 100 2.13 -15.63 23.81
N ASP A 101 2.45 -15.80 25.09
CA ASP A 101 2.45 -17.10 25.78
C ASP A 101 1.05 -17.74 25.84
N TYR A 102 0.00 -16.92 25.81
CA TYR A 102 -1.39 -17.40 25.74
C TYR A 102 -1.78 -17.82 24.32
N ILE A 103 -1.17 -17.22 23.30
CA ILE A 103 -1.48 -17.47 21.89
C ILE A 103 -0.69 -18.67 21.37
N VAL A 104 0.58 -18.76 21.75
CA VAL A 104 1.51 -19.80 21.31
C VAL A 104 2.20 -20.42 22.53
N PRO A 105 1.47 -21.20 23.34
CA PRO A 105 2.04 -21.82 24.53
C PRO A 105 3.17 -22.78 24.16
N GLY A 106 4.28 -22.72 24.91
CA GLY A 106 5.44 -23.59 24.72
C GLY A 106 6.60 -22.96 23.94
N TYR A 107 6.47 -21.73 23.46
CA TYR A 107 7.56 -20.95 22.89
C TYR A 107 7.85 -19.75 23.79
N TYR A 108 9.09 -19.63 24.28
CA TYR A 108 9.53 -18.46 25.03
C TYR A 108 10.01 -17.38 24.06
N PHE A 109 9.20 -16.36 23.84
CA PHE A 109 9.62 -15.17 23.11
C PHE A 109 10.28 -14.22 24.09
N ILE A 110 11.61 -14.15 24.09
CA ILE A 110 12.28 -13.01 24.73
C ILE A 110 11.90 -11.78 23.89
N SER A 111 11.59 -10.65 24.53
CA SER A 111 11.36 -9.39 23.81
C SER A 111 12.66 -8.97 23.11
N TYR A 112 12.91 -9.49 21.90
CA TYR A 112 14.13 -9.25 21.14
C TYR A 112 14.30 -7.78 20.77
N TYR A 113 13.18 -7.09 20.57
CA TYR A 113 13.17 -5.69 20.17
C TYR A 113 12.59 -4.80 21.26
N SER A 114 13.26 -3.69 21.47
CA SER A 114 12.75 -2.56 22.24
C SER A 114 11.55 -1.92 21.51
N LEU A 115 10.71 -1.21 22.27
CA LEU A 115 9.61 -0.44 21.70
C LEU A 115 10.09 0.54 20.62
N PHE A 116 11.30 1.09 20.75
CA PHE A 116 11.87 2.00 19.76
C PHE A 116 12.17 1.30 18.42
N GLU A 117 12.74 0.09 18.45
CA GLU A 117 12.98 -0.70 17.23
C GLU A 117 11.68 -1.12 16.56
N ILE A 118 10.67 -1.52 17.35
CA ILE A 118 9.32 -1.80 16.84
C ILE A 118 8.76 -0.57 16.14
N ILE A 119 8.85 0.63 16.74
CA ILE A 119 8.43 1.88 16.09
C ILE A 119 9.13 2.07 14.74
N ILE A 120 10.44 1.81 14.65
CA ILE A 120 11.19 1.92 13.39
C ILE A 120 10.63 0.97 12.32
N PHE A 121 10.30 -0.27 12.68
CA PHE A 121 9.64 -1.21 11.75
C PHE A 121 8.31 -0.66 11.24
N PHE A 122 7.43 -0.19 12.14
CA PHE A 122 6.13 0.36 11.75
C PHE A 122 6.25 1.63 10.90
N VAL A 123 7.17 2.55 11.25
CA VAL A 123 7.47 3.74 10.44
C VAL A 123 7.92 3.33 9.05
N SER A 124 8.93 2.47 8.95
CA SER A 124 9.51 2.04 7.68
C SER A 124 8.46 1.39 6.79
N PHE A 125 7.69 0.46 7.35
CA PHE A 125 6.69 -0.30 6.61
C PHE A 125 5.53 0.57 6.13
N LEU A 126 4.98 1.42 7.01
CA LEU A 126 3.89 2.32 6.65
C LEU A 126 4.34 3.40 5.66
N PHE A 127 5.59 3.86 5.76
CA PHE A 127 6.14 4.81 4.80
C PHE A 127 6.34 4.18 3.42
N VAL A 128 6.97 3.00 3.34
CA VAL A 128 7.17 2.28 2.07
C VAL A 128 5.85 1.96 1.39
N THR A 129 4.88 1.40 2.13
CA THR A 129 3.55 1.08 1.57
C THR A 129 2.81 2.32 1.06
N THR A 130 2.89 3.44 1.80
CA THR A 130 2.31 4.72 1.38
C THR A 130 2.97 5.25 0.11
N LEU A 131 4.31 5.24 0.04
CA LEU A 131 5.04 5.69 -1.14
C LEU A 131 4.70 4.87 -2.38
N LEU A 132 4.65 3.55 -2.26
CA LEU A 132 4.26 2.65 -3.35
C LEU A 132 2.84 2.95 -3.85
N LYS A 133 1.91 3.19 -2.92
CA LYS A 133 0.52 3.56 -3.24
C LYS A 133 0.44 4.89 -3.98
N LEU A 134 1.11 5.91 -3.47
CA LEU A 134 1.15 7.25 -4.08
C LEU A 134 1.80 7.23 -5.46
N SER A 135 2.90 6.50 -5.61
CA SER A 135 3.58 6.31 -6.89
C SER A 135 2.63 5.73 -7.94
N LYS A 136 1.92 4.63 -7.59
CA LYS A 136 0.92 4.01 -8.47
C LYS A 136 -0.23 4.95 -8.84
N GLU A 137 -0.75 5.70 -7.87
CA GLU A 137 -1.82 6.67 -8.11
C GLU A 137 -1.35 7.83 -9.00
N TYR A 138 -0.12 8.31 -8.81
CA TYR A 138 0.46 9.36 -9.63
C TYR A 138 0.62 8.95 -11.09
N PHE A 139 1.14 7.74 -11.37
CA PHE A 139 1.23 7.22 -12.73
C PHE A 139 -0.16 7.06 -13.39
N THR A 140 -1.14 6.57 -12.63
CA THR A 140 -2.52 6.41 -13.11
C THR A 140 -3.15 7.76 -13.46
N LEU A 141 -2.91 8.78 -12.62
CA LEU A 141 -3.36 10.15 -12.88
C LEU A 141 -2.72 10.72 -14.15
N LEU A 142 -1.42 10.49 -14.35
CA LEU A 142 -0.69 10.97 -15.52
C LEU A 142 -1.22 10.35 -16.82
N GLU A 143 -1.49 9.04 -16.82
CA GLU A 143 -2.09 8.34 -17.96
C GLU A 143 -3.50 8.88 -18.27
N SER A 144 -4.31 9.11 -17.23
CA SER A 144 -5.65 9.66 -17.36
C SER A 144 -5.64 11.07 -17.97
N LYS A 145 -4.71 11.92 -17.53
CA LYS A 145 -4.52 13.27 -18.09
C LYS A 145 -4.11 13.24 -19.57
N ARG A 146 -3.21 12.32 -19.95
CA ARG A 146 -2.78 12.14 -21.35
C ARG A 146 -3.94 11.72 -22.25
N LYS A 147 -4.76 10.76 -21.81
CA LYS A 147 -5.96 10.32 -22.55
C LYS A 147 -6.97 11.45 -22.71
N LEU A 148 -7.20 12.23 -21.65
CA LEU A 148 -8.12 13.38 -21.71
C LEU A 148 -7.64 14.45 -22.70
N ALA A 149 -6.35 14.79 -22.68
CA ALA A 149 -5.77 15.74 -23.64
C ALA A 149 -5.86 15.24 -25.09
N GLN A 150 -5.72 13.94 -25.33
CA GLN A 150 -5.91 13.36 -26.67
C GLN A 150 -7.35 13.48 -27.15
N ILE A 151 -8.32 13.17 -26.28
CA ILE A 151 -9.76 13.28 -26.60
C ILE A 151 -10.13 14.75 -26.90
N GLU A 152 -9.61 15.70 -26.12
CA GLU A 152 -9.84 17.14 -26.36
C GLU A 152 -9.26 17.60 -27.70
N LYS A 153 -8.08 17.09 -28.08
CA LYS A 153 -7.47 17.37 -29.38
C LYS A 153 -8.32 16.82 -30.54
N GLU A 154 -8.70 15.55 -30.47
CA GLU A 154 -9.54 14.91 -31.51
C GLU A 154 -10.89 15.62 -31.66
N LYS A 155 -11.49 16.05 -30.55
CA LYS A 155 -12.73 16.85 -30.55
C LYS A 155 -12.53 18.19 -31.26
N THR A 156 -11.46 18.91 -30.93
CA THR A 156 -11.14 20.22 -31.53
C THR A 156 -10.92 20.09 -33.04
N GLU A 157 -10.23 19.04 -33.49
CA GLU A 157 -10.01 18.76 -34.92
C GLU A 157 -11.33 18.41 -35.64
N ALA A 158 -12.22 17.65 -34.99
CA ALA A 158 -13.54 17.33 -35.54
C ALA A 158 -14.44 18.57 -35.65
N GLU A 159 -14.46 19.44 -34.63
CA GLU A 159 -15.19 20.72 -34.67
C GLU A 159 -14.67 21.63 -35.78
N MET A 160 -13.34 21.73 -35.96
CA MET A 160 -12.76 22.48 -37.07
C MET A 160 -13.21 21.93 -38.43
N LYS A 161 -13.19 20.60 -38.61
CA LYS A 161 -13.61 19.95 -39.87
C LYS A 161 -15.10 20.18 -40.15
N MET A 162 -15.94 20.11 -39.12
CA MET A 162 -17.37 20.42 -39.22
C MET A 162 -17.60 21.89 -39.58
N LEU A 163 -16.86 22.82 -38.98
CA LEU A 163 -16.99 24.24 -39.28
C LEU A 163 -16.59 24.53 -40.74
N LYS A 164 -15.50 23.91 -41.22
CA LYS A 164 -15.09 24.00 -42.63
C LYS A 164 -16.14 23.42 -43.58
N SER A 165 -16.78 22.30 -43.26
CA SER A 165 -17.80 21.70 -44.13
C SER A 165 -19.11 22.49 -44.18
N HIS A 166 -19.45 23.27 -43.15
CA HIS A 166 -20.64 24.14 -43.16
C HIS A 166 -20.43 25.46 -43.91
N LEU A 167 -19.18 25.91 -44.05
CA LEU A 167 -18.84 27.14 -44.79
C LEU A 167 -18.73 26.93 -46.30
N ASP A 168 -18.82 25.70 -46.79
CA ASP A 168 -18.63 25.36 -48.20
C ASP A 168 -19.87 24.70 -48.82
N PRO A 169 -20.93 25.47 -49.20
CA PRO A 169 -22.05 24.95 -49.99
C PRO A 169 -21.86 25.14 -51.50
N HIS A 170 -20.73 25.67 -51.99
CA HIS A 170 -20.62 26.10 -53.38
C HIS A 170 -19.30 25.71 -54.07
N PHE A 171 -19.20 24.42 -54.42
CA PHE A 171 -18.47 23.95 -55.61
C PHE A 171 -19.38 22.97 -56.38
N LEU A 172 -20.38 23.54 -57.07
CA LEU A 172 -21.02 23.00 -58.27
C LEU A 172 -20.79 24.03 -59.38
#